data_AF-A0A2K6KU85-F1
#
_entry.id   AF-A0A2K6KU85-F1
#
_cell.length_a   1.000
_cell.length_b   1.000
_cell.length_c   1.000
_cell.angle_alpha   90.00
_cell.angle_beta   90.00
_cell.angle_gamma   90.00
#
_symmetry.space_group_name_H-M   'P 1'
#
loop_
_entity.id
_entity.type
_entity.pdbx_description
1 polymer ?
#
loop_
_entity_poly.entity_id
_entity_poly.type
_entity_poly.pdbx_seq_one_letter_code
_entity_poly.pdbx_strand_id
1 'polypeptide(L)'
;MKTGHFEIVTMLLVKAEVLDMADNAFDDEYLKCTDRMEIKYVPQLLKEEKASHQQLDTVWENAKAKWAARKTQIFLPVNFKDNHGIALMAYISEAQEQTPFYHLFSEAVKMAGQSREDYIYGFQFKAFHFYLTRALQLLRRPCEASSKNVVYRTSQGTSFTFGGLNQARFGHFTLAYSVKPQAADDQLTVLSIYTCLGVDIEKFLDKESERITLIPLNEVFQVSQEGAGNNLILQSTNKTCSHYECAFLGGLKTENCVENLEYFQPIYVYNPGEKTQKLEDHGEKNRQLEDHGEKNQKLEDRGVKILEPTEIPEDKSQGNINNPTPGPVPVPGPKSHPSASLGKMLLPQFGMVILISVSAINLFVAL
;
A
#
# COMPACT_ATOMS: atom_id res chain seq x y z
N MET A 1 -27.26 -22.00 -42.00
CA MET A 1 -27.31 -20.85 -41.07
C MET A 1 -26.13 -20.98 -40.12
N LYS A 2 -25.11 -20.13 -40.26
CA LYS A 2 -23.95 -20.08 -39.36
C LYS A 2 -24.31 -19.11 -38.22
N THR A 3 -24.45 -19.61 -37.01
CA THR A 3 -24.56 -18.80 -35.80
C THR A 3 -23.17 -18.32 -35.42
N GLY A 4 -22.94 -17.02 -35.57
CA GLY A 4 -21.69 -16.36 -35.21
C GLY A 4 -21.47 -16.41 -33.70
N HIS A 5 -20.28 -16.85 -33.32
CA HIS A 5 -19.72 -16.70 -31.99
C HIS A 5 -19.49 -15.20 -31.76
N PHE A 6 -20.30 -14.57 -30.91
CA PHE A 6 -19.99 -13.24 -30.37
C PHE A 6 -18.94 -13.44 -29.28
N GLU A 7 -17.67 -13.34 -29.65
CA GLU A 7 -16.62 -13.10 -28.67
C GLU A 7 -16.82 -11.68 -28.13
N ILE A 8 -17.29 -11.59 -26.89
CA ILE A 8 -17.19 -10.38 -26.10
C ILE A 8 -15.71 -10.26 -25.76
N VAL A 9 -14.95 -9.64 -26.66
CA VAL A 9 -13.66 -9.06 -26.32
C VAL A 9 -13.97 -7.96 -25.33
N THR A 10 -13.86 -8.27 -24.04
CA THR A 10 -13.75 -7.26 -22.99
C THR A 10 -12.49 -6.46 -23.33
N MET A 11 -12.65 -5.38 -24.10
CA MET A 11 -11.67 -4.32 -24.17
C MET A 11 -11.58 -3.73 -22.78
N LEU A 12 -10.70 -4.30 -21.94
CA LEU A 12 -10.09 -3.58 -20.85
C LEU A 12 -9.45 -2.36 -21.50
N LEU A 13 -10.15 -1.22 -21.43
CA LEU A 13 -9.59 0.08 -21.73
C LEU A 13 -8.40 0.24 -20.79
N VAL A 14 -7.20 -0.08 -21.29
CA VAL A 14 -5.96 0.22 -20.60
C VAL A 14 -5.83 1.74 -20.64
N LYS A 15 -6.28 2.36 -19.56
CA LYS A 15 -6.22 3.81 -19.38
C LYS A 15 -4.75 4.18 -19.26
N ALA A 16 -4.30 5.11 -20.11
CA ALA A 16 -2.97 5.70 -20.02
C ALA A 16 -2.68 6.17 -18.57
N GLU A 17 -1.60 5.68 -17.99
CA GLU A 17 -1.19 6.04 -16.63
C GLU A 17 -0.47 7.40 -16.65
N VAL A 18 -1.13 8.46 -16.17
CA VAL A 18 -0.48 9.77 -15.99
C VAL A 18 0.25 9.74 -14.66
N LEU A 19 1.57 9.93 -14.69
CA LEU A 19 2.37 10.07 -13.47
C LEU A 19 2.31 11.54 -13.01
N ASP A 20 1.81 11.76 -11.80
CA ASP A 20 1.71 13.06 -11.14
C ASP A 20 1.90 12.90 -9.62
N MET A 21 1.57 13.92 -8.83
CA MET A 21 1.64 13.84 -7.37
C MET A 21 0.47 13.11 -6.72
N ALA A 22 -0.45 12.53 -7.49
CA ALA A 22 -1.57 11.69 -7.05
C ALA A 22 -2.49 12.33 -6.00
N ASP A 23 -2.89 13.58 -6.21
CA ASP A 23 -3.65 14.39 -5.22
C ASP A 23 -5.05 13.83 -4.89
N ASN A 24 -5.56 12.92 -5.71
CA ASN A 24 -6.84 12.25 -5.51
C ASN A 24 -6.72 10.90 -4.79
N ALA A 25 -5.50 10.39 -4.59
CA ALA A 25 -5.29 9.13 -3.90
C ALA A 25 -5.58 9.27 -2.39
N PHE A 26 -6.24 8.27 -1.82
CA PHE A 26 -6.35 8.18 -0.37
C PHE A 26 -5.04 7.62 0.18
N ASP A 27 -4.24 8.50 0.79
CA ASP A 27 -2.82 8.27 1.10
C ASP A 27 -2.50 8.28 2.61
N ASP A 28 -3.48 8.00 3.46
CA ASP A 28 -3.33 8.03 4.92
C ASP A 28 -2.28 7.00 5.41
N GLU A 29 -1.30 7.51 6.16
CA GLU A 29 -0.22 6.70 6.77
C GLU A 29 -0.54 6.27 8.20
N TYR A 30 -1.58 6.84 8.81
CA TYR A 30 -2.03 6.55 10.17
C TYR A 30 -0.96 6.74 11.26
N LEU A 31 0.06 7.58 11.02
CA LEU A 31 1.20 7.74 11.93
C LEU A 31 0.76 8.18 13.33
N LYS A 32 -0.25 9.04 13.42
CA LYS A 32 -0.74 9.63 14.68
C LYS A 32 -1.86 8.83 15.34
N CYS A 33 -2.36 7.77 14.70
CA CYS A 33 -3.48 6.99 15.22
C CYS A 33 -3.34 5.48 15.01
N THR A 34 -2.14 4.98 14.70
CA THR A 34 -1.89 3.55 14.44
C THR A 34 -2.53 2.66 15.50
N ASP A 35 -2.18 2.84 16.77
CA ASP A 35 -2.69 1.98 17.86
C ASP A 35 -4.21 2.10 18.02
N ARG A 36 -4.72 3.33 17.93
CA ARG A 36 -6.15 3.60 18.08
C ARG A 36 -6.95 2.96 16.94
N MET A 37 -6.48 3.06 15.70
CA MET A 37 -7.09 2.40 14.55
C MET A 37 -7.03 0.88 14.71
N GLU A 38 -5.84 0.33 14.95
CA GLU A 38 -5.59 -1.11 14.97
C GLU A 38 -6.34 -1.84 16.09
N ILE A 39 -6.44 -1.23 17.28
CA ILE A 39 -7.07 -1.85 18.44
C ILE A 39 -8.58 -1.63 18.44
N LYS A 40 -9.05 -0.42 18.12
CA LYS A 40 -10.45 -0.03 18.38
C LYS A 40 -11.37 -0.12 17.18
N TYR A 41 -10.87 0.12 15.97
CA TYR A 41 -11.75 0.35 14.80
C TYR A 41 -11.57 -0.68 13.70
N VAL A 42 -10.33 -0.93 13.29
CA VAL A 42 -9.99 -1.76 12.13
C VAL A 42 -10.53 -3.20 12.24
N PRO A 43 -10.53 -3.89 13.41
CA PRO A 43 -11.08 -5.23 13.50
C PRO A 43 -12.58 -5.31 13.17
N GLN A 44 -13.36 -4.33 13.64
CA GLN A 44 -14.79 -4.26 13.35
C GLN A 44 -15.05 -3.83 11.91
N LEU A 45 -14.29 -2.85 11.40
CA LEU A 45 -14.36 -2.43 10.00
C LEU A 45 -14.10 -3.62 9.07
N LEU A 46 -13.06 -4.42 9.30
CA LEU A 46 -12.76 -5.58 8.47
C LEU A 46 -13.94 -6.58 8.44
N LYS A 47 -14.58 -6.81 9.59
CA LYS A 47 -15.75 -7.70 9.68
C LYS A 47 -16.92 -7.17 8.84
N GLU A 48 -17.17 -5.86 8.90
CA GLU A 48 -18.23 -5.20 8.13
C GLU A 48 -17.92 -5.19 6.63
N GLU A 49 -16.67 -4.88 6.25
CA GLU A 49 -16.20 -4.88 4.88
C GLU A 49 -16.35 -6.27 4.25
N LYS A 50 -15.89 -7.33 4.93
CA LYS A 50 -16.06 -8.72 4.48
C LYS A 50 -17.53 -9.12 4.36
N ALA A 51 -18.38 -8.74 5.32
CA ALA A 51 -19.80 -9.05 5.28
C ALA A 51 -20.54 -8.31 4.14
N SER A 52 -20.09 -7.11 3.78
CA SER A 52 -20.70 -6.28 2.73
C SER A 52 -20.16 -6.57 1.32
N HIS A 53 -18.95 -7.14 1.21
CA HIS A 53 -18.25 -7.31 -0.07
C HIS A 53 -17.75 -8.76 -0.23
N GLN A 54 -18.57 -9.63 -0.81
CA GLN A 54 -18.28 -11.07 -0.97
C GLN A 54 -16.92 -11.36 -1.61
N GLN A 55 -16.50 -10.54 -2.58
CA GLN A 55 -15.20 -10.71 -3.23
C GLN A 55 -14.04 -10.47 -2.25
N LEU A 56 -14.13 -9.46 -1.37
CA LEU A 56 -13.12 -9.21 -0.33
C LEU A 56 -13.09 -10.37 0.66
N ASP A 57 -14.25 -10.91 1.03
CA ASP A 57 -14.30 -12.05 1.94
C ASP A 57 -13.56 -13.27 1.38
N THR A 58 -13.82 -13.59 0.11
CA THR A 58 -13.17 -14.70 -0.60
C THR A 58 -11.66 -14.48 -0.70
N VAL A 59 -11.23 -13.29 -1.14
CA VAL A 59 -9.82 -12.90 -1.23
C VAL A 59 -9.12 -13.03 0.12
N TRP A 60 -9.78 -12.56 1.19
CA TRP A 60 -9.23 -12.58 2.54
C TRP A 60 -9.06 -14.01 3.08
N GLU A 61 -10.06 -14.88 2.92
CA GLU A 61 -9.94 -16.27 3.40
C GLU A 61 -8.90 -17.07 2.61
N ASN A 62 -8.79 -16.84 1.30
CA ASN A 62 -7.72 -17.43 0.48
C ASN A 62 -6.34 -16.98 0.95
N ALA A 63 -6.16 -15.67 1.17
CA ALA A 63 -4.92 -15.10 1.65
C ALA A 63 -4.56 -15.57 3.07
N LYS A 64 -5.57 -15.81 3.92
CA LYS A 64 -5.38 -16.38 5.26
C LYS A 64 -4.83 -17.79 5.24
N ALA A 65 -5.29 -18.63 4.30
CA ALA A 65 -4.72 -19.96 4.10
C ALA A 65 -3.26 -19.88 3.64
N LYS A 66 -2.95 -19.03 2.64
CA LYS A 66 -1.57 -18.80 2.16
C LYS A 66 -0.67 -18.26 3.29
N TRP A 67 -1.16 -17.30 4.07
CA TRP A 67 -0.44 -16.73 5.21
C TRP A 67 -0.14 -17.79 6.28
N ALA A 68 -1.11 -18.62 6.65
CA ALA A 68 -0.92 -19.68 7.63
C ALA A 68 0.18 -20.68 7.22
N ALA A 69 0.24 -21.03 5.93
CA ALA A 69 1.27 -21.91 5.39
C ALA A 69 2.67 -21.26 5.38
N ARG A 70 2.75 -19.94 5.21
CA ARG A 70 4.03 -19.23 5.04
C ARG A 70 4.61 -18.64 6.32
N LYS A 71 3.79 -18.19 7.26
CA LYS A 71 4.23 -17.34 8.39
C LYS A 71 5.27 -17.99 9.31
N THR A 72 5.26 -19.32 9.42
CA THR A 72 6.23 -20.07 10.24
C THR A 72 7.60 -20.20 9.59
N GLN A 73 7.70 -19.94 8.28
CA GLN A 73 8.94 -20.05 7.51
C GLN A 73 9.65 -18.72 7.33
N ILE A 74 9.08 -17.63 7.85
CA ILE A 74 9.58 -16.27 7.66
C ILE A 74 9.80 -15.59 9.00
N PHE A 75 10.82 -14.75 9.02
CA PHE A 75 11.13 -13.93 10.17
C PHE A 75 10.45 -12.57 10.06
N LEU A 76 9.69 -12.21 11.10
CA LEU A 76 8.80 -11.06 11.11
C LEU A 76 9.17 -10.09 12.24
N PRO A 77 8.95 -8.77 12.05
CA PRO A 77 9.05 -7.80 13.14
C PRO A 77 8.08 -8.14 14.29
N VAL A 78 8.43 -7.77 15.53
CA VAL A 78 7.62 -8.10 16.73
C VAL A 78 6.18 -7.62 16.62
N ASN A 79 5.97 -6.44 16.03
CA ASN A 79 4.66 -5.82 15.91
C ASN A 79 3.89 -6.28 14.65
N PHE A 80 4.44 -7.22 13.87
CA PHE A 80 3.81 -7.73 12.67
C PHE A 80 2.78 -8.83 13.00
N LYS A 81 1.50 -8.46 13.02
CA LYS A 81 0.38 -9.35 13.32
C LYS A 81 -0.14 -10.08 12.09
N ASP A 82 -0.93 -11.13 12.32
CA ASP A 82 -1.50 -11.97 11.26
C ASP A 82 -2.28 -11.15 10.21
N ASN A 83 -3.11 -10.19 10.61
CA ASN A 83 -3.89 -9.39 9.65
C ASN A 83 -3.01 -8.54 8.71
N HIS A 84 -1.81 -8.12 9.14
CA HIS A 84 -0.83 -7.47 8.26
C HIS A 84 -0.37 -8.43 7.17
N GLY A 85 -0.02 -9.66 7.56
CA GLY A 85 0.42 -10.71 6.64
C GLY A 85 -0.68 -11.16 5.68
N ILE A 86 -1.92 -11.27 6.17
CA ILE A 86 -3.07 -11.64 5.35
C ILE A 86 -3.37 -10.56 4.31
N ALA A 87 -3.42 -9.29 4.70
CA ALA A 87 -3.65 -8.19 3.77
C ALA A 87 -2.56 -8.11 2.69
N LEU A 88 -1.29 -8.31 3.09
CA LEU A 88 -0.16 -8.37 2.18
C LEU A 88 -0.29 -9.52 1.18
N MET A 89 -0.54 -10.74 1.67
CA MET A 89 -0.73 -11.93 0.83
C MET A 89 -1.90 -11.80 -0.14
N ALA A 90 -3.01 -11.21 0.33
CA ALA A 90 -4.18 -10.91 -0.49
C ALA A 90 -3.78 -9.97 -1.62
N TYR A 91 -3.24 -8.80 -1.30
CA TYR A 91 -2.89 -7.81 -2.31
C TYR A 91 -1.94 -8.37 -3.38
N ILE A 92 -0.89 -9.07 -2.95
CA ILE A 92 0.11 -9.63 -3.86
C ILE A 92 -0.51 -10.67 -4.80
N SER A 93 -1.30 -11.60 -4.26
CA SER A 93 -1.95 -12.66 -5.06
C SER A 93 -2.85 -12.04 -6.13
N GLU A 94 -3.72 -11.12 -5.71
CA GLU A 94 -4.69 -10.49 -6.60
C GLU A 94 -4.02 -9.60 -7.66
N ALA A 95 -2.92 -8.93 -7.29
CA ALA A 95 -2.15 -8.09 -8.20
C ALA A 95 -1.34 -8.89 -9.23
N GLN A 96 -0.75 -10.03 -8.83
CA GLN A 96 -0.04 -10.91 -9.78
C GLN A 96 -1.00 -11.52 -10.80
N GLU A 97 -2.20 -11.90 -10.37
CA GLU A 97 -3.23 -12.49 -11.22
C GLU A 97 -4.07 -11.45 -11.98
N GLN A 98 -3.84 -10.14 -11.75
CA GLN A 98 -4.60 -9.02 -12.32
C GLN A 98 -6.12 -9.21 -12.17
N THR A 99 -6.55 -9.61 -10.97
CA THR A 99 -7.94 -9.96 -10.73
C THR A 99 -8.85 -8.74 -10.73
N PRO A 100 -10.17 -8.92 -10.89
CA PRO A 100 -11.11 -7.81 -10.75
C PRO A 100 -11.06 -7.14 -9.37
N PHE A 101 -10.69 -7.87 -8.30
CA PHE A 101 -10.53 -7.29 -6.97
C PHE A 101 -9.34 -6.34 -6.92
N TYR A 102 -8.20 -6.71 -7.49
CA TYR A 102 -7.04 -5.84 -7.58
C TYR A 102 -7.35 -4.53 -8.30
N HIS A 103 -8.03 -4.59 -9.45
CA HIS A 103 -8.43 -3.39 -10.19
C HIS A 103 -9.43 -2.54 -9.40
N LEU A 104 -10.43 -3.15 -8.77
CA LEU A 104 -11.42 -2.46 -7.95
C LEU A 104 -10.77 -1.74 -6.77
N PHE A 105 -9.90 -2.42 -6.02
CA PHE A 105 -9.20 -1.83 -4.88
C PHE A 105 -8.26 -0.72 -5.32
N SER A 106 -7.47 -0.93 -6.38
CA SER A 106 -6.50 0.06 -6.87
C SER A 106 -7.20 1.34 -7.34
N GLU A 107 -8.29 1.23 -8.10
CA GLU A 107 -9.07 2.40 -8.52
C GLU A 107 -9.79 3.08 -7.35
N ALA A 108 -10.30 2.32 -6.39
CA ALA A 108 -10.89 2.89 -5.17
C ALA A 108 -9.86 3.72 -4.37
N VAL A 109 -8.63 3.22 -4.22
CA VAL A 109 -7.54 3.94 -3.54
C VAL A 109 -7.18 5.23 -4.29
N LYS A 110 -7.04 5.17 -5.62
CA LYS A 110 -6.70 6.34 -6.46
C LYS A 110 -7.73 7.48 -6.40
N MET A 111 -8.98 7.17 -6.05
CA MET A 111 -10.09 8.13 -6.16
C MET A 111 -10.68 8.55 -4.81
N ALA A 112 -10.52 7.72 -3.77
CA ALA A 112 -11.12 7.98 -2.45
C ALA A 112 -10.53 9.18 -1.71
N GLY A 113 -9.38 9.71 -2.15
CA GLY A 113 -8.73 10.87 -1.58
C GLY A 113 -9.18 12.21 -2.17
N GLN A 114 -10.15 12.23 -3.11
CA GLN A 114 -10.74 13.47 -3.61
C GLN A 114 -11.26 14.35 -2.46
N SER A 115 -11.99 13.75 -1.52
CA SER A 115 -12.43 14.41 -0.29
C SER A 115 -12.52 13.41 0.87
N ARG A 116 -12.58 13.94 2.10
CA ARG A 116 -12.88 13.12 3.28
C ARG A 116 -14.26 12.45 3.17
N GLU A 117 -15.22 13.10 2.51
CA GLU A 117 -16.55 12.54 2.31
C GLU A 117 -16.50 11.29 1.41
N ASP A 118 -15.77 11.36 0.31
CA ASP A 118 -15.54 10.23 -0.60
C ASP A 118 -14.86 9.06 0.12
N TYR A 119 -13.88 9.36 0.97
CA TYR A 119 -13.26 8.34 1.83
C TYR A 119 -14.26 7.73 2.82
N ILE A 120 -14.99 8.56 3.57
CA ILE A 120 -15.87 8.06 4.64
C ILE A 120 -17.01 7.22 4.08
N TYR A 121 -17.66 7.67 3.00
CA TYR A 121 -18.88 7.04 2.50
C TYR A 121 -18.69 6.20 1.23
N GLY A 122 -17.68 6.50 0.40
CA GLY A 122 -17.43 5.80 -0.86
C GLY A 122 -16.36 4.71 -0.79
N PHE A 123 -15.36 4.85 0.09
CA PHE A 123 -14.25 3.89 0.15
C PHE A 123 -14.59 2.67 1.01
N GLN A 124 -14.72 1.50 0.37
CA GLN A 124 -15.19 0.26 1.02
C GLN A 124 -14.07 -0.62 1.61
N PHE A 125 -12.82 -0.17 1.53
CA PHE A 125 -11.64 -0.98 1.88
C PHE A 125 -10.77 -0.32 2.95
N LYS A 126 -11.40 0.31 3.96
CA LYS A 126 -10.71 1.08 5.01
C LYS A 126 -9.81 0.18 5.85
N ALA A 127 -10.29 -0.98 6.28
CA ALA A 127 -9.51 -1.91 7.08
C ALA A 127 -8.44 -2.62 6.26
N PHE A 128 -8.79 -3.04 5.04
CA PHE A 128 -7.83 -3.64 4.12
C PHE A 128 -6.67 -2.68 3.80
N HIS A 129 -6.97 -1.43 3.46
CA HIS A 129 -5.98 -0.37 3.25
C HIS A 129 -5.10 -0.17 4.49
N PHE A 130 -5.70 -0.02 5.67
CA PHE A 130 -4.95 0.14 6.93
C PHE A 130 -3.95 -1.00 7.15
N TYR A 131 -4.40 -2.25 7.05
CA TYR A 131 -3.52 -3.39 7.29
C TYR A 131 -2.41 -3.51 6.26
N LEU A 132 -2.68 -3.20 4.98
CA LEU A 132 -1.67 -3.23 3.93
C LEU A 132 -0.63 -2.10 4.10
N THR A 133 -1.07 -0.87 4.38
CA THR A 133 -0.17 0.25 4.71
C THR A 133 0.71 -0.09 5.90
N ARG A 134 0.11 -0.62 6.98
CA ARG A 134 0.85 -0.97 8.19
C ARG A 134 1.83 -2.13 7.96
N ALA A 135 1.46 -3.11 7.15
CA ALA A 135 2.35 -4.21 6.78
C ALA A 135 3.63 -3.69 6.10
N LEU A 136 3.50 -2.77 5.13
CA LEU A 136 4.66 -2.20 4.44
C LEU A 136 5.53 -1.34 5.37
N GLN A 137 4.91 -0.51 6.21
CA GLN A 137 5.64 0.28 7.21
C GLN A 137 6.49 -0.59 8.14
N LEU A 138 5.94 -1.72 8.60
CA LEU A 138 6.64 -2.64 9.50
C LEU A 138 7.73 -3.46 8.80
N LEU A 139 7.59 -3.74 7.50
CA LEU A 139 8.57 -4.53 6.74
C LEU A 139 9.66 -3.69 6.08
N ARG A 140 9.50 -2.37 6.05
CA ARG A 140 10.46 -1.42 5.47
C ARG A 140 11.85 -1.60 6.07
N ARG A 141 12.86 -1.57 5.21
CA ARG A 141 14.29 -1.56 5.59
C ARG A 141 14.87 -0.14 5.46
N PRO A 142 16.05 0.14 6.06
CA PRO A 142 16.77 1.38 5.79
C PRO A 142 16.94 1.61 4.29
N CYS A 143 16.83 2.85 3.82
CA CYS A 143 16.94 3.12 2.37
C CYS A 143 18.28 2.65 1.81
N GLU A 144 19.37 2.77 2.56
CA GLU A 144 20.70 2.32 2.16
C GLU A 144 20.72 0.81 1.83
N ALA A 145 19.83 0.02 2.44
CA ALA A 145 19.67 -1.39 2.13
C ALA A 145 18.71 -1.62 0.94
N SER A 146 17.66 -0.82 0.81
CA SER A 146 16.59 -0.98 -0.20
C SER A 146 16.97 -0.42 -1.58
N SER A 147 17.59 0.76 -1.65
CA SER A 147 17.80 1.50 -2.92
C SER A 147 18.95 0.99 -3.78
N LYS A 148 19.59 -0.12 -3.39
CA LYS A 148 20.75 -0.69 -4.09
C LYS A 148 20.38 -1.37 -5.41
N ASN A 149 19.13 -1.85 -5.53
CA ASN A 149 18.67 -2.59 -6.70
C ASN A 149 17.60 -1.79 -7.43
N VAL A 150 17.73 -1.72 -8.75
CA VAL A 150 16.66 -1.22 -9.63
C VAL A 150 15.59 -2.29 -9.78
N VAL A 151 14.33 -1.86 -9.76
CA VAL A 151 13.16 -2.68 -10.11
C VAL A 151 12.42 -2.01 -11.25
N TYR A 152 11.65 -2.79 -12.00
CA TYR A 152 11.05 -2.37 -13.24
C TYR A 152 9.55 -2.56 -13.21
N ARG A 153 8.85 -1.64 -13.89
CA ARG A 153 7.43 -1.74 -14.19
C ARG A 153 7.21 -1.33 -15.63
N THR A 154 6.41 -2.09 -16.36
CA THR A 154 5.89 -1.66 -17.65
C THR A 154 4.54 -0.97 -17.46
N SER A 155 4.29 0.05 -18.26
CA SER A 155 2.97 0.65 -18.36
C SER A 155 2.68 1.05 -19.79
N GLN A 156 1.43 0.89 -20.21
CA GLN A 156 0.98 1.29 -21.54
C GLN A 156 0.62 2.77 -21.53
N GLY A 157 1.23 3.54 -22.44
CA GLY A 157 0.89 4.95 -22.62
C GLY A 157 1.16 5.81 -21.38
N THR A 158 2.14 5.45 -20.53
CA THR A 158 2.52 6.32 -19.43
C THR A 158 3.01 7.65 -19.97
N SER A 159 2.48 8.73 -19.41
CA SER A 159 2.95 10.08 -19.69
C SER A 159 3.34 10.77 -18.40
N PHE A 160 4.39 11.57 -18.49
CA PHE A 160 4.83 12.45 -17.42
C PHE A 160 5.04 13.83 -18.02
N THR A 161 4.45 14.85 -17.39
CA THR A 161 4.66 16.24 -17.84
C THR A 161 5.84 16.82 -17.08
N PHE A 162 6.95 17.03 -17.78
CA PHE A 162 8.11 17.70 -17.20
C PHE A 162 7.84 19.20 -16.99
N GLY A 163 8.16 19.69 -15.80
CA GLY A 163 7.91 21.05 -15.34
C GLY A 163 7.85 21.13 -13.82
N GLY A 164 8.31 22.23 -13.22
CA GLY A 164 8.34 22.39 -11.76
C GLY A 164 9.37 21.47 -11.09
N LEU A 165 8.96 20.71 -10.06
CA LEU A 165 9.84 19.84 -9.28
C LEU A 165 10.16 18.49 -9.96
N ASN A 166 9.44 18.13 -11.03
CA ASN A 166 9.55 16.82 -11.68
C ASN A 166 9.41 15.64 -10.70
N GLN A 167 8.41 15.71 -9.81
CA GLN A 167 8.15 14.66 -8.83
C GLN A 167 6.84 13.94 -9.14
N ALA A 168 6.78 12.66 -8.77
CA ALA A 168 5.58 11.85 -8.88
C ALA A 168 5.44 10.89 -7.70
N ARG A 169 4.20 10.46 -7.46
CA ARG A 169 3.83 9.33 -6.60
C ARG A 169 2.97 8.38 -7.43
N PHE A 170 2.96 7.09 -7.09
CA PHE A 170 2.06 6.15 -7.78
C PHE A 170 0.59 6.36 -7.38
N GLY A 171 0.32 6.81 -6.16
CA GLY A 171 -1.07 6.97 -5.68
C GLY A 171 -1.82 5.66 -5.46
N HIS A 172 -1.17 4.53 -5.68
CA HIS A 172 -1.63 3.19 -5.33
C HIS A 172 -0.43 2.28 -5.06
N PHE A 173 -0.68 1.18 -4.36
CA PHE A 173 0.33 0.16 -4.11
C PHE A 173 0.81 -0.43 -5.45
N THR A 174 2.12 -0.59 -5.62
CA THR A 174 2.69 -0.90 -6.95
C THR A 174 3.63 -2.08 -6.88
N LEU A 175 3.34 -3.13 -7.65
CA LEU A 175 4.31 -4.21 -7.89
C LEU A 175 5.33 -3.78 -8.95
N ALA A 176 6.60 -4.06 -8.65
CA ALA A 176 7.72 -3.90 -9.55
C ALA A 176 8.63 -5.14 -9.49
N TYR A 177 9.31 -5.44 -10.58
CA TYR A 177 9.98 -6.71 -10.82
C TYR A 177 11.48 -6.50 -11.04
N SER A 178 12.33 -7.41 -10.57
CA SER A 178 13.79 -7.25 -10.72
C SER A 178 14.30 -7.42 -12.16
N VAL A 179 13.52 -8.08 -13.02
CA VAL A 179 13.91 -8.35 -14.40
C VAL A 179 13.50 -7.16 -15.26
N LYS A 180 14.46 -6.58 -16.00
CA LYS A 180 14.13 -5.54 -16.97
C LYS A 180 13.29 -6.17 -18.07
N PRO A 181 12.04 -5.71 -18.28
CA PRO A 181 11.21 -6.22 -19.36
C PRO A 181 11.91 -5.95 -20.70
N GLN A 182 11.89 -6.93 -21.59
CA GLN A 182 12.38 -6.75 -22.95
C GLN A 182 11.40 -5.79 -23.64
N ALA A 183 11.82 -4.54 -23.86
CA ALA A 183 10.97 -3.54 -24.52
C ALA A 183 10.60 -4.06 -25.91
N ALA A 184 9.35 -4.46 -26.09
CA ALA A 184 8.88 -5.14 -27.29
C ALA A 184 7.53 -4.59 -27.75
N ASP A 185 7.35 -3.27 -27.70
CA ASP A 185 6.46 -2.50 -28.59
C ASP A 185 6.69 -0.99 -28.36
N ASP A 186 6.49 -0.15 -29.38
CA ASP A 186 6.65 1.31 -29.30
C ASP A 186 5.63 1.98 -28.34
N GLN A 187 4.67 1.22 -27.83
CA GLN A 187 3.58 1.66 -26.95
C GLN A 187 3.84 1.47 -25.45
N LEU A 188 4.86 0.67 -25.09
CA LEU A 188 5.16 0.34 -23.70
C LEU A 188 6.27 1.25 -23.16
N THR A 189 5.96 1.95 -22.08
CA THR A 189 6.95 2.71 -21.30
C THR A 189 7.53 1.82 -20.21
N VAL A 190 8.85 1.71 -20.16
CA VAL A 190 9.54 1.04 -19.05
C VAL A 190 9.91 2.08 -17.98
N LEU A 191 9.49 1.82 -16.75
CA LEU A 191 9.87 2.57 -15.57
C LEU A 191 11.02 1.84 -14.88
N SER A 192 12.18 2.47 -14.80
CA SER A 192 13.32 2.03 -13.98
C SER A 192 13.21 2.72 -12.63
N ILE A 193 12.93 1.95 -11.58
CA ILE A 193 12.54 2.48 -10.27
C ILE A 193 13.60 2.13 -9.23
N TYR A 194 14.11 3.16 -8.55
CA TYR A 194 15.00 3.05 -7.40
C TYR A 194 14.21 3.43 -6.14
N THR A 195 13.61 2.43 -5.49
CA THR A 195 12.74 2.64 -4.31
C THR A 195 13.52 2.51 -2.99
N CYS A 196 13.26 3.41 -2.05
CA CYS A 196 13.71 3.32 -0.67
C CYS A 196 12.67 2.62 0.21
N LEU A 197 11.38 2.79 -0.12
CA LEU A 197 10.25 2.39 0.73
C LEU A 197 9.64 1.05 0.33
N GLY A 198 10.00 0.55 -0.84
CA GLY A 198 9.57 -0.74 -1.36
C GLY A 198 10.01 -1.89 -0.46
N VAL A 199 9.14 -2.88 -0.36
CA VAL A 199 9.37 -4.09 0.42
C VAL A 199 9.57 -5.26 -0.53
N ASP A 200 10.69 -5.96 -0.40
CA ASP A 200 10.92 -7.22 -1.10
C ASP A 200 9.96 -8.28 -0.57
N ILE A 201 9.06 -8.75 -1.43
CA ILE A 201 7.98 -9.66 -1.04
C ILE A 201 8.27 -11.12 -1.42
N GLU A 202 9.44 -11.43 -1.99
CA GLU A 202 9.86 -12.79 -2.37
C GLU A 202 9.69 -13.79 -1.21
N LYS A 203 9.98 -13.36 0.03
CA LYS A 203 9.82 -14.21 1.21
C LYS A 203 8.37 -14.55 1.52
N PHE A 204 7.40 -13.83 0.99
CA PHE A 204 5.97 -14.11 1.15
C PHE A 204 5.41 -14.96 0.01
N LEU A 205 6.17 -15.15 -1.07
CA LEU A 205 5.76 -15.91 -2.25
C LEU A 205 6.24 -17.37 -2.19
N ASP A 206 5.55 -18.24 -2.92
CA ASP A 206 6.00 -19.61 -3.13
C ASP A 206 7.32 -19.63 -3.94
N LYS A 207 8.22 -20.55 -3.57
CA LYS A 207 9.56 -20.67 -4.16
C LYS A 207 9.40 -20.89 -5.66
N GLU A 208 10.06 -20.03 -6.46
CA GLU A 208 10.05 -19.90 -7.94
C GLU A 208 9.48 -18.57 -8.47
N SER A 209 9.14 -17.62 -7.59
CA SER A 209 8.76 -16.28 -8.06
C SER A 209 9.98 -15.43 -8.45
N GLU A 210 9.83 -14.63 -9.51
CA GLU A 210 10.73 -13.50 -9.78
C GLU A 210 10.86 -12.62 -8.53
N ARG A 211 11.97 -11.89 -8.36
CA ARG A 211 12.06 -10.97 -7.22
C ARG A 211 11.12 -9.81 -7.46
N ILE A 212 10.07 -9.75 -6.65
CA ILE A 212 9.04 -8.71 -6.69
C ILE A 212 9.23 -7.79 -5.49
N THR A 213 9.12 -6.50 -5.73
CA THR A 213 9.10 -5.45 -4.73
C THR A 213 7.73 -4.78 -4.75
N LEU A 214 7.09 -4.67 -3.58
CA LEU A 214 5.85 -3.94 -3.40
C LEU A 214 6.16 -2.54 -2.88
N ILE A 215 5.84 -1.54 -3.69
CA ILE A 215 6.09 -0.12 -3.45
C ILE A 215 4.83 0.51 -2.81
N PRO A 216 4.96 1.24 -1.70
CA PRO A 216 3.83 1.95 -1.09
C PRO A 216 3.36 3.11 -1.97
N LEU A 217 2.08 3.43 -1.87
CA LEU A 217 1.42 4.42 -2.73
C LEU A 217 1.96 5.86 -2.64
N ASN A 218 2.56 6.20 -1.51
CA ASN A 218 2.88 7.57 -1.11
C ASN A 218 4.38 7.90 -1.18
N GLU A 219 5.22 6.96 -1.65
CA GLU A 219 6.63 7.24 -1.92
C GLU A 219 6.79 8.32 -2.99
N VAL A 220 7.61 9.33 -2.71
CA VAL A 220 7.89 10.41 -3.65
C VAL A 220 9.13 10.10 -4.46
N PHE A 221 8.99 10.13 -5.78
CA PHE A 221 10.06 9.91 -6.73
C PHE A 221 10.42 11.20 -7.47
N GLN A 222 11.71 11.43 -7.64
CA GLN A 222 12.23 12.33 -8.66
C GLN A 222 12.19 11.62 -10.02
N VAL A 223 11.53 12.23 -11.00
CA VAL A 223 11.33 11.65 -12.33
C VAL A 223 12.31 12.28 -13.32
N SER A 224 12.93 11.43 -14.13
CA SER A 224 13.78 11.84 -15.25
C SER A 224 13.58 10.90 -16.45
N GLN A 225 13.95 11.36 -17.65
CA GLN A 225 13.85 10.56 -18.86
C GLN A 225 15.08 9.66 -19.04
N GLU A 226 14.88 8.39 -19.41
CA GLU A 226 15.97 7.46 -19.74
C GLU A 226 16.39 7.67 -21.21
N GLY A 227 17.43 8.49 -21.42
CA GLY A 227 17.94 8.76 -22.77
C GLY A 227 16.94 9.54 -23.64
N ALA A 228 16.86 9.18 -24.92
CA ALA A 228 15.99 9.84 -25.90
C ALA A 228 14.63 9.13 -26.11
N GLY A 229 14.35 8.06 -25.36
CA GLY A 229 13.13 7.26 -25.48
C GLY A 229 12.01 7.69 -24.51
N ASN A 230 10.92 6.94 -24.50
CA ASN A 230 9.78 7.20 -23.61
C ASN A 230 9.97 6.64 -22.18
N ASN A 231 11.03 5.86 -21.96
CA ASN A 231 11.33 5.28 -20.66
C ASN A 231 11.64 6.34 -19.61
N LEU A 232 11.27 6.06 -18.37
CA LEU A 232 11.46 6.96 -17.24
C LEU A 232 12.29 6.30 -16.15
N ILE A 233 13.09 7.11 -15.48
CA ILE A 233 13.80 6.76 -14.25
C ILE A 233 13.10 7.46 -13.09
N LEU A 234 12.68 6.67 -12.10
CA LEU A 234 12.05 7.14 -10.87
C LEU A 234 13.03 6.90 -9.72
N GLN A 235 13.66 7.97 -9.22
CA GLN A 235 14.60 7.92 -8.11
C GLN A 235 13.88 8.31 -6.82
N SER A 236 13.81 7.42 -5.83
CA SER A 236 13.20 7.74 -4.55
C SER A 236 13.90 8.93 -3.89
N THR A 237 13.09 9.82 -3.31
CA THR A 237 13.56 10.92 -2.47
C THR A 237 13.72 10.52 -1.01
N ASN A 238 13.48 9.23 -0.67
CA ASN A 238 13.42 8.69 0.68
C ASN A 238 12.38 9.39 1.59
N LYS A 239 11.33 9.93 0.98
CA LYS A 239 10.21 10.59 1.67
C LYS A 239 8.89 10.00 1.24
N THR A 240 7.92 10.05 2.15
CA THR A 240 6.52 9.95 1.78
C THR A 240 5.89 11.33 1.78
N CYS A 241 4.78 11.49 1.07
CA CYS A 241 3.92 12.65 1.17
C CYS A 241 2.48 12.16 1.33
N SER A 242 1.69 12.76 2.20
CA SER A 242 0.27 12.39 2.38
C SER A 242 -0.62 13.60 2.62
N HIS A 243 -1.82 13.59 2.03
CA HIS A 243 -2.85 14.60 2.28
C HIS A 243 -3.72 14.28 3.50
N TYR A 244 -3.73 12.99 3.88
CA TYR A 244 -4.54 12.49 4.97
C TYR A 244 -3.68 12.00 6.12
N GLU A 245 -4.14 12.30 7.33
CA GLU A 245 -3.65 11.72 8.58
C GLU A 245 -4.86 11.42 9.45
N CYS A 246 -5.11 10.14 9.71
CA CYS A 246 -6.20 9.66 10.56
C CYS A 246 -7.60 10.11 10.10
N ALA A 247 -7.88 10.03 8.81
CA ALA A 247 -9.11 10.52 8.19
C ALA A 247 -10.39 9.91 8.81
N PHE A 248 -10.33 8.61 9.11
CA PHE A 248 -11.42 7.88 9.76
C PHE A 248 -11.81 8.48 11.13
N LEU A 249 -10.83 9.01 11.86
CA LEU A 249 -11.00 9.60 13.18
C LEU A 249 -11.30 11.10 13.15
N GLY A 250 -11.48 11.68 11.97
CA GLY A 250 -11.80 13.11 11.81
C GLY A 250 -10.72 13.93 11.12
N GLY A 251 -9.58 13.33 10.75
CA GLY A 251 -8.56 14.01 9.96
C GLY A 251 -9.12 14.54 8.64
N LEU A 252 -8.85 15.81 8.33
CA LEU A 252 -9.26 16.46 7.09
C LEU A 252 -8.16 16.34 6.03
N LYS A 253 -8.56 16.42 4.76
CA LYS A 253 -7.63 16.54 3.64
C LYS A 253 -6.88 17.87 3.75
N THR A 254 -5.56 17.85 3.71
CA THR A 254 -4.76 19.07 3.58
C THR A 254 -4.75 19.56 2.14
N GLU A 255 -4.56 20.87 1.93
CA GLU A 255 -4.49 21.44 0.57
C GLU A 255 -3.27 20.95 -0.20
N ASN A 256 -2.12 20.85 0.48
CA ASN A 256 -0.89 20.29 -0.04
C ASN A 256 -0.58 18.98 0.68
N CYS A 257 0.05 18.04 -0.02
CA CYS A 257 0.57 16.85 0.64
C CYS A 257 1.65 17.25 1.66
N VAL A 258 1.63 16.60 2.83
CA VAL A 258 2.58 16.83 3.90
C VAL A 258 3.68 15.78 3.82
N GLU A 259 4.93 16.21 3.69
CA GLU A 259 6.08 15.31 3.70
C GLU A 259 6.25 14.67 5.07
N ASN A 260 6.36 13.34 5.13
CA ASN A 260 6.71 12.62 6.35
C ASN A 260 8.15 12.07 6.23
N LEU A 261 8.97 12.43 7.21
CA LEU A 261 10.37 12.03 7.33
C LEU A 261 10.55 10.86 8.30
N GLU A 262 9.50 10.48 9.03
CA GLU A 262 9.61 9.51 10.12
C GLU A 262 9.98 8.12 9.61
N TYR A 263 11.17 7.71 9.99
CA TYR A 263 11.72 6.40 9.76
C TYR A 263 11.50 5.53 11.00
N PHE A 264 10.53 4.62 10.94
CA PHE A 264 10.36 3.60 11.95
C PHE A 264 11.34 2.46 11.67
N GLN A 265 12.34 2.25 12.53
CA GLN A 265 13.16 1.05 12.48
C GLN A 265 12.36 -0.14 13.01
N PRO A 266 12.11 -1.19 12.21
CA PRO A 266 11.46 -2.38 12.72
C PRO A 266 12.38 -3.10 13.70
N ILE A 267 11.86 -3.42 14.89
CA ILE A 267 12.56 -4.28 15.85
C ILE A 267 12.24 -5.73 15.51
N TYR A 268 13.29 -6.46 15.19
CA TYR A 268 13.29 -7.86 14.87
C TYR A 268 13.79 -8.65 16.09
N VAL A 269 12.96 -9.50 16.69
CA VAL A 269 13.38 -10.35 17.82
C VAL A 269 13.58 -11.78 17.33
N TYR A 270 14.84 -12.21 17.27
CA TYR A 270 15.20 -13.59 17.00
C TYR A 270 14.83 -14.47 18.21
N ASN A 271 13.98 -15.49 18.00
CA ASN A 271 13.71 -16.54 18.98
C ASN A 271 14.59 -17.77 18.65
N PRO A 272 15.67 -18.06 19.40
CA PRO A 272 16.54 -19.22 19.18
C PRO A 272 15.92 -20.57 19.62
N GLY A 273 14.60 -20.62 19.84
CA GLY A 273 13.93 -21.64 20.64
C GLY A 273 13.58 -22.96 19.96
N GLU A 274 13.87 -23.14 18.66
CA GLU A 274 13.65 -24.42 17.97
C GLU A 274 14.98 -24.94 17.42
N LYS A 275 15.65 -25.78 18.22
CA LYS A 275 16.88 -26.46 17.83
C LYS A 275 16.61 -27.65 16.91
N THR A 276 17.20 -27.54 15.72
CA THR A 276 17.98 -28.54 14.97
C THR A 276 17.29 -29.81 14.48
N GLN A 277 17.28 -29.98 13.15
CA GLN A 277 17.83 -31.17 12.50
C GLN A 277 18.58 -30.80 11.21
N LYS A 278 19.90 -31.06 11.26
CA LYS A 278 20.88 -31.33 10.18
C LYS A 278 21.03 -30.34 9.02
N LEU A 279 22.13 -29.58 9.06
CA LEU A 279 22.88 -29.29 7.84
C LEU A 279 24.28 -29.88 8.04
N GLU A 280 24.59 -30.90 7.24
CA GLU A 280 25.90 -31.53 7.18
C GLU A 280 26.90 -30.60 6.47
N ASP A 281 28.10 -30.61 7.03
CA ASP A 281 29.32 -29.90 6.65
C ASP A 281 29.92 -30.44 5.34
N HIS A 282 30.41 -29.54 4.47
CA HIS A 282 31.47 -29.86 3.51
C HIS A 282 32.16 -28.59 2.96
N GLY A 283 33.40 -28.35 3.44
CA GLY A 283 34.54 -27.69 2.76
C GLY A 283 34.45 -26.17 2.53
N GLU A 284 35.49 -25.36 2.67
CA GLU A 284 36.91 -25.61 2.42
C GLU A 284 37.81 -24.60 3.15
N LYS A 285 39.11 -24.92 3.15
CA LYS A 285 40.22 -24.47 4.00
C LYS A 285 40.74 -23.03 3.82
N ASN A 286 41.17 -22.48 4.96
CA ASN A 286 42.42 -21.77 5.29
C ASN A 286 42.94 -20.63 4.40
N ARG A 287 43.18 -19.47 5.05
CA ARG A 287 44.54 -18.91 5.21
C ARG A 287 44.74 -18.30 6.60
N GLN A 288 45.87 -18.66 7.21
CA GLN A 288 46.41 -18.21 8.48
C GLN A 288 46.84 -16.73 8.43
N LEU A 289 46.78 -16.04 9.57
CA LEU A 289 47.89 -15.18 10.01
C LEU A 289 47.94 -15.16 11.55
N GLU A 290 49.17 -15.07 12.04
CA GLU A 290 49.67 -15.53 13.33
C GLU A 290 49.41 -14.61 14.52
N ASP A 291 49.59 -15.25 15.67
CA ASP A 291 49.61 -14.83 17.07
C ASP A 291 50.69 -13.78 17.41
N HIS A 292 50.33 -12.81 18.25
CA HIS A 292 51.24 -12.16 19.19
C HIS A 292 50.51 -11.80 20.50
N GLY A 293 50.58 -12.70 21.47
CA GLY A 293 51.30 -12.49 22.74
C GLY A 293 50.90 -11.33 23.67
N GLU A 294 50.13 -11.69 24.70
CA GLU A 294 50.17 -11.24 26.11
C GLU A 294 50.30 -9.76 26.50
N LYS A 295 49.29 -9.28 27.25
CA LYS A 295 49.50 -8.82 28.64
C LYS A 295 48.20 -8.80 29.44
N ASN A 296 48.15 -9.65 30.45
CA ASN A 296 47.18 -9.60 31.55
C ASN A 296 47.53 -8.45 32.50
N GLN A 297 46.55 -7.60 32.84
CA GLN A 297 46.52 -6.90 34.12
C GLN A 297 45.08 -6.83 34.63
N LYS A 298 44.90 -7.36 35.84
CA LYS A 298 43.66 -7.47 36.61
C LYS A 298 43.70 -6.42 37.72
N LEU A 299 42.71 -5.53 37.76
CA LEU A 299 42.28 -4.68 38.88
C LEU A 299 41.05 -3.89 38.36
N GLU A 300 39.91 -3.70 39.00
CA GLU A 300 39.33 -4.06 40.29
C GLU A 300 37.82 -3.81 40.15
N ASP A 301 37.02 -4.64 40.81
CA ASP A 301 35.57 -4.51 40.88
C ASP A 301 35.20 -3.38 41.87
N ARG A 302 34.39 -2.41 41.43
CA ARG A 302 33.74 -1.42 42.32
C ARG A 302 32.31 -1.21 41.86
N GLY A 303 31.40 -1.85 42.59
CA GLY A 303 29.96 -1.77 42.38
C GLY A 303 29.41 -0.35 42.46
N VAL A 304 28.50 -0.04 41.54
CA VAL A 304 27.66 1.16 41.59
C VAL A 304 26.32 0.78 42.19
N LYS A 305 26.02 1.40 43.33
CA LYS A 305 24.77 1.29 44.07
C LYS A 305 23.61 1.92 43.30
N ILE A 306 22.48 1.23 43.36
CA ILE A 306 21.13 1.67 43.01
C ILE A 306 20.76 2.86 43.92
N LEU A 307 20.27 3.95 43.32
CA LEU A 307 19.68 5.10 44.01
C LEU A 307 18.16 5.06 43.83
N GLU A 308 17.45 4.98 44.95
CA GLU A 308 15.99 5.14 45.04
C GLU A 308 15.57 6.60 44.75
N PRO A 309 14.37 6.84 44.19
CA PRO A 309 13.85 8.19 43.98
C PRO A 309 13.36 8.81 45.29
N THR A 310 13.83 10.03 45.57
CA THR A 310 13.42 10.87 46.70
C THR A 310 12.16 11.65 46.37
N GLU A 311 11.22 11.70 47.32
CA GLU A 311 9.98 12.47 47.29
C GLU A 311 10.22 13.99 47.21
N ILE A 312 9.37 14.72 46.46
CA ILE A 312 9.30 16.19 46.45
C ILE A 312 7.86 16.60 46.80
N PRO A 313 7.64 17.66 47.61
CA PRO A 313 6.41 17.83 48.41
C PRO A 313 5.26 18.54 47.70
N GLU A 314 4.07 18.32 48.26
CA GLU A 314 2.79 18.98 47.96
C GLU A 314 2.87 20.51 48.08
N ASP A 315 2.33 21.22 47.09
CA ASP A 315 1.93 22.62 47.22
C ASP A 315 0.41 22.74 47.11
N LYS A 316 -0.21 23.32 48.14
CA LYS A 316 -1.64 23.58 48.25
C LYS A 316 -1.91 24.99 47.75
N SER A 317 -2.64 25.12 46.65
CA SER A 317 -3.45 26.31 46.41
C SER A 317 -4.87 25.92 45.98
N GLN A 318 -5.84 26.35 46.80
CA GLN A 318 -7.27 26.24 46.61
C GLN A 318 -7.75 27.42 45.74
N GLY A 319 -8.59 27.17 44.72
CA GLY A 319 -9.18 28.24 43.93
C GLY A 319 -10.16 27.80 42.83
N ASN A 320 -11.39 27.46 43.25
CA ASN A 320 -12.68 27.51 42.55
C ASN A 320 -12.99 26.75 41.24
N ILE A 321 -14.09 26.01 41.35
CA ILE A 321 -14.84 25.22 40.38
C ILE A 321 -15.83 26.12 39.64
N ASN A 322 -16.03 25.90 38.32
CA ASN A 322 -17.32 25.87 37.60
C ASN A 322 -17.21 26.36 36.13
N ASN A 323 -17.03 25.44 35.17
CA ASN A 323 -17.76 25.41 33.89
C ASN A 323 -17.38 24.16 33.07
N PRO A 324 -18.34 23.32 32.61
CA PRO A 324 -18.02 22.17 31.78
C PRO A 324 -17.94 22.57 30.30
N THR A 325 -16.79 22.29 29.69
CA THR A 325 -16.59 22.29 28.22
C THR A 325 -17.39 21.15 27.59
N PRO A 326 -18.15 21.34 26.49
CA PRO A 326 -18.88 20.26 25.84
C PRO A 326 -17.89 19.27 25.19
N GLY A 327 -18.04 17.98 25.53
CA GLY A 327 -17.32 16.89 24.85
C GLY A 327 -17.79 16.68 23.40
N PRO A 328 -16.98 16.01 22.55
CA PRO A 328 -17.31 15.82 21.14
C PRO A 328 -18.53 14.91 20.95
N VAL A 329 -19.37 15.29 19.98
CA VAL A 329 -20.61 14.62 19.58
C VAL A 329 -20.32 13.24 18.96
N PRO A 330 -21.12 12.18 19.23
CA PRO A 330 -20.93 10.87 18.62
C PRO A 330 -21.17 10.89 17.10
N VAL A 331 -20.31 10.19 16.36
CA VAL A 331 -20.50 9.90 14.94
C VAL A 331 -21.74 8.99 14.77
N PRO A 332 -22.69 9.31 13.88
CA PRO A 332 -23.87 8.46 13.67
C PRO A 332 -23.49 7.11 13.07
N GLY A 333 -23.95 6.02 13.69
CA GLY A 333 -23.92 4.69 13.07
C GLY A 333 -24.93 4.58 11.91
N PRO A 334 -24.76 3.61 11.00
CA PRO A 334 -25.67 3.43 9.88
C PRO A 334 -27.08 3.09 10.38
N LYS A 335 -28.09 3.83 9.92
CA LYS A 335 -29.50 3.48 10.11
C LYS A 335 -29.80 2.24 9.27
N SER A 336 -30.20 1.16 9.91
CA SER A 336 -30.86 0.04 9.26
C SER A 336 -32.21 0.52 8.72
N HIS A 337 -32.37 0.55 7.40
CA HIS A 337 -33.68 0.73 6.79
C HIS A 337 -34.41 -0.62 6.72
N PRO A 338 -35.72 -0.65 7.02
CA PRO A 338 -36.51 -1.87 7.00
C PRO A 338 -36.78 -2.33 5.56
N SER A 339 -36.80 -3.65 5.38
CA SER A 339 -37.14 -4.38 4.17
C SER A 339 -38.37 -3.81 3.46
N ALA A 340 -38.22 -3.42 2.20
CA ALA A 340 -39.34 -3.03 1.36
C ALA A 340 -39.87 -4.25 0.58
N SER A 341 -41.12 -4.58 0.92
CA SER A 341 -42.02 -5.54 0.31
C SER A 341 -42.24 -5.30 -1.19
N LEU A 342 -42.48 -6.41 -1.90
CA LEU A 342 -42.86 -6.53 -3.30
C LEU A 342 -44.17 -5.76 -3.59
N GLY A 343 -44.08 -4.67 -4.34
CA GLY A 343 -45.21 -3.94 -4.91
C GLY A 343 -45.04 -3.75 -6.41
N LYS A 344 -45.92 -4.36 -7.22
CA LYS A 344 -46.00 -4.13 -8.67
C LYS A 344 -46.27 -2.65 -8.95
N MET A 345 -45.47 -2.03 -9.83
CA MET A 345 -45.82 -0.76 -10.45
C MET A 345 -45.40 -0.76 -11.92
N LEU A 346 -46.35 -0.32 -12.76
CA LEU A 346 -46.30 -0.27 -14.22
C LEU A 346 -45.25 0.74 -14.73
N LEU A 347 -44.53 0.35 -15.79
CA LEU A 347 -43.59 1.18 -16.56
C LEU A 347 -44.33 2.29 -17.36
N PRO A 348 -43.81 3.53 -17.44
CA PRO A 348 -44.19 4.46 -18.49
C PRO A 348 -43.29 4.28 -19.75
N GLN A 349 -43.92 4.39 -20.92
CA GLN A 349 -43.29 4.32 -22.25
C GLN A 349 -42.29 5.46 -22.47
N PHE A 350 -41.06 5.12 -22.88
CA PHE A 350 -40.13 6.07 -23.49
C PHE A 350 -40.43 6.19 -24.99
N GLY A 351 -40.71 7.41 -25.45
CA GLY A 351 -40.85 7.76 -26.87
C GLY A 351 -39.50 7.76 -27.59
N MET A 352 -39.46 7.11 -28.74
CA MET A 352 -38.33 7.10 -29.69
C MET A 352 -38.23 8.45 -30.42
N VAL A 353 -37.09 9.13 -30.31
CA VAL A 353 -36.74 10.26 -31.18
C VAL A 353 -35.84 9.74 -32.30
N ILE A 354 -36.34 9.76 -33.53
CA ILE A 354 -35.60 9.38 -34.75
C ILE A 354 -34.89 10.63 -35.28
N LEU A 355 -33.55 10.61 -35.29
CA LEU A 355 -32.72 11.60 -35.98
C LEU A 355 -32.52 11.17 -37.43
N ILE A 356 -33.08 11.93 -38.37
CA ILE A 356 -32.88 11.75 -39.81
C ILE A 356 -31.68 12.61 -40.24
N SER A 357 -30.55 11.96 -40.54
CA SER A 357 -29.39 12.60 -41.18
C SER A 357 -29.56 12.61 -42.69
N VAL A 358 -29.69 13.79 -43.29
CA VAL A 358 -29.69 13.98 -44.76
C VAL A 358 -28.26 14.24 -45.22
N SER A 359 -27.64 13.26 -45.89
CA SER A 359 -26.35 13.43 -46.56
C SER A 359 -26.55 14.02 -47.95
N ALA A 360 -25.97 15.20 -48.19
CA ALA A 360 -25.81 15.78 -49.52
C ALA A 360 -24.65 15.10 -50.26
N ILE A 361 -24.96 14.43 -51.36
CA ILE A 361 -23.99 13.82 -52.29
C ILE A 361 -23.55 14.91 -53.28
N ASN A 362 -22.28 15.30 -53.22
CA ASN A 362 -21.66 16.12 -54.27
C ASN A 362 -21.16 15.21 -55.39
N LEU A 363 -21.70 15.43 -56.60
CA LEU A 363 -21.22 14.88 -57.87
C LEU A 363 -19.87 15.50 -58.25
N PHE A 364 -18.89 14.66 -58.59
CA PHE A 364 -17.85 15.01 -59.57
C PHE A 364 -17.63 13.80 -60.49
N VAL A 365 -17.96 14.00 -61.75
CA VAL A 365 -17.65 13.11 -62.88
C VAL A 365 -16.48 13.77 -63.64
N ALA A 366 -15.41 13.03 -63.88
CA ALA A 366 -14.41 13.37 -64.89
C ALA A 366 -13.84 12.07 -65.50
N LEU A 367 -14.16 11.91 -66.78
CA LEU A 367 -13.70 11.00 -67.84
C LEU A 367 -13.45 9.52 -67.55
#